data_AF-A0A5A7N2K7-F1
#
_entry.id   AF-A0A5A7N2K7-F1
#
_cell.length_a   1.000
_cell.length_b   1.000
_cell.length_c   1.000
_cell.angle_alpha   90.00
_cell.angle_beta   90.00
_cell.angle_gamma   90.00
#
_symmetry.space_group_name_H-M   'P 1'
#
loop_
_entity.id
_entity.type
_entity.pdbx_description
1 polymer ?
#
loop_
_entity_poly.entity_id
_entity_poly.type
_entity_poly.pdbx_seq_one_letter_code
_entity_poly.pdbx_strand_id
1 'polypeptide(L)'
;MGEGRGCAPERYDSAVLACHADQALAVIDRPSAMEQRLLSAFQYVPNRAVLHRDRTWMPRTRRCWASWNYLSRKGDGDGEKLLLTYWMNRLQNLDPAHDLFVTLNPHQEPRDILAEIAYDHPQYSREA
;
A
#
# COMPACT_ATOMS: atom_id res chain seq x y z
N MET A 1 23.01 7.82 5.43
CA MET A 1 23.85 6.74 5.97
C MET A 1 23.63 6.72 7.47
N GLY A 2 22.58 6.02 7.93
CA GLY A 2 22.21 5.95 9.34
C GLY A 2 22.81 4.70 9.94
N GLU A 3 23.65 4.86 10.96
CA GLU A 3 24.27 3.76 11.68
C GLU A 3 23.21 2.98 12.47
N GLY A 4 22.81 1.83 11.94
CA GLY A 4 22.09 0.83 12.72
C GLY A 4 23.06 0.25 13.75
N ARG A 5 22.68 0.31 15.03
CA ARG A 5 23.42 -0.38 16.11
C ARG A 5 23.51 -1.86 15.75
N GLY A 6 24.71 -2.34 15.42
CA GLY A 6 24.94 -3.75 15.14
C GLY A 6 24.63 -4.58 16.38
N CYS A 7 23.60 -5.43 16.33
CA CYS A 7 23.41 -6.47 17.32
C CYS A 7 24.46 -7.58 17.08
N ALA A 8 24.90 -8.23 18.15
CA ALA A 8 25.72 -9.43 18.02
C ALA A 8 24.92 -10.54 17.32
N PRO A 9 25.56 -11.43 16.55
CA PRO A 9 24.86 -12.53 15.90
C PRO A 9 24.24 -13.46 16.94
N GLU A 10 22.96 -13.77 16.75
CA GLU A 10 22.20 -14.68 17.61
C GLU A 10 21.98 -16.03 16.90
N ARG A 11 21.88 -17.11 17.68
CA ARG A 11 21.70 -18.47 17.16
C ARG A 11 20.30 -18.96 17.49
N TYR A 12 19.68 -19.60 16.50
CA TYR A 12 18.34 -20.17 16.58
C TYR A 12 18.34 -21.55 15.93
N ASP A 13 17.48 -22.46 16.39
CA ASP A 13 17.30 -23.78 15.76
C ASP A 13 16.56 -23.67 14.42
N SER A 14 15.70 -22.66 14.28
CA SER A 14 14.90 -22.39 13.09
C SER A 14 14.49 -20.92 13.05
N ALA A 15 14.20 -20.41 11.84
CA ALA A 15 13.72 -19.05 11.62
C ALA A 15 12.52 -19.05 10.67
N VAL A 16 11.57 -18.14 10.91
CA VAL A 16 10.42 -17.89 10.03
C VAL A 16 10.54 -16.48 9.46
N LEU A 17 10.62 -16.37 8.13
CA LEU A 17 10.65 -15.08 7.45
C LEU A 17 9.23 -14.62 7.16
N ALA A 18 8.74 -13.66 7.94
CA ALA A 18 7.41 -13.04 7.77
C ALA A 18 7.53 -11.69 7.02
N CYS A 19 8.21 -11.70 5.88
CA CYS A 19 8.47 -10.53 5.04
C CYS A 19 8.18 -10.83 3.57
N HIS A 20 8.31 -9.83 2.70
CA HIS A 20 8.15 -10.04 1.26
C HIS A 20 9.22 -10.99 0.69
N ALA A 21 8.94 -11.63 -0.44
CA ALA A 21 9.82 -12.65 -1.01
C ALA A 21 11.16 -12.07 -1.48
N ASP A 22 11.16 -10.86 -2.01
CA ASP A 22 12.36 -10.11 -2.38
C ASP A 22 13.21 -9.77 -1.14
N GLN A 23 12.57 -9.35 -0.04
CA GLN A 23 13.22 -9.10 1.24
C GLN A 23 13.78 -10.39 1.84
N ALA A 24 13.03 -11.49 1.79
CA ALA A 24 13.47 -12.80 2.23
C ALA A 24 14.71 -13.26 1.46
N LEU A 25 14.69 -13.12 0.13
CA LEU A 25 15.82 -13.47 -0.72
C LEU A 25 17.06 -12.60 -0.42
N ALA A 26 16.87 -11.32 -0.11
CA ALA A 26 17.96 -10.39 0.20
C ALA A 26 18.66 -10.67 1.54
N VAL A 27 17.95 -11.29 2.51
CA VAL A 27 18.52 -11.59 3.84
C VAL A 27 19.12 -13.00 3.93
N ILE A 28 18.80 -13.91 3.00
CA ILE A 28 19.42 -15.23 2.93
C ILE A 28 20.83 -15.10 2.34
N ASP A 29 21.87 -15.43 3.12
CA ASP A 29 23.28 -15.31 2.70
C ASP A 29 23.62 -16.18 1.48
N ARG A 30 23.10 -17.41 1.44
CA ARG A 30 23.40 -18.40 0.37
C ARG A 30 22.12 -19.13 -0.07
N PRO A 31 21.24 -18.47 -0.82
CA PRO A 31 19.99 -19.10 -1.25
C PRO A 31 20.31 -20.19 -2.27
N SER A 32 19.70 -21.35 -2.10
CA SER A 32 19.69 -22.44 -3.06
C SER A 32 19.07 -22.02 -4.40
N ALA A 33 19.33 -22.78 -5.47
CA ALA A 33 18.73 -22.51 -6.77
C ALA A 33 17.19 -22.54 -6.74
N MET A 34 16.60 -23.35 -5.86
CA MET A 34 15.15 -23.40 -5.66
C MET A 34 14.64 -22.13 -4.98
N GLU A 35 15.28 -21.69 -3.90
CA GLU A 35 14.89 -20.46 -3.19
C GLU A 35 15.01 -19.24 -4.08
N GLN A 36 16.10 -19.11 -4.85
CA GLN A 36 16.25 -18.03 -5.82
C GLN A 36 15.10 -18.03 -6.83
N ARG A 37 14.82 -19.19 -7.45
CA ARG A 37 13.77 -19.32 -8.46
C ARG A 37 12.39 -18.96 -7.92
N LEU A 38 12.04 -19.42 -6.72
CA LEU A 38 10.71 -19.22 -6.15
C LEU A 38 10.53 -17.79 -5.64
N LEU A 39 11.52 -17.27 -4.89
CA LEU A 39 11.39 -15.96 -4.25
C LEU A 39 11.51 -14.80 -5.24
N SER A 40 12.26 -14.96 -6.34
CA SER A 40 12.37 -13.92 -7.37
C SER A 40 11.16 -13.79 -8.29
N ALA A 41 10.20 -14.73 -8.22
CA ALA A 41 9.02 -14.72 -9.07
C ALA A 41 8.02 -13.62 -8.69
N PHE A 42 8.04 -13.18 -7.42
CA PHE A 42 7.14 -12.17 -6.92
C PHE A 42 7.54 -10.79 -7.40
N GLN A 43 6.57 -10.06 -7.97
CA GLN A 43 6.72 -8.68 -8.36
C GLN A 43 5.93 -7.77 -7.43
N TYR A 44 6.46 -6.57 -7.19
CA TYR A 44 5.85 -5.60 -6.30
C TYR A 44 5.68 -4.26 -7.00
N VAL A 45 4.63 -3.52 -6.64
CA VAL A 45 4.39 -2.15 -7.11
C VAL A 45 4.38 -1.21 -5.92
N PRO A 46 5.16 -0.11 -5.97
CA PRO A 46 5.11 0.90 -4.92
C PRO A 46 3.76 1.59 -4.94
N ASN A 47 3.13 1.65 -3.77
CA ASN A 47 1.88 2.35 -3.53
C ASN A 47 2.04 3.38 -2.41
N ARG A 48 1.24 4.44 -2.51
CA ARG A 48 1.13 5.50 -1.52
C ARG A 48 -0.30 5.59 -1.04
N ALA A 49 -0.51 5.47 0.27
CA ALA A 49 -1.78 5.75 0.93
C ALA A 49 -1.67 7.07 1.69
N VAL A 50 -2.61 7.97 1.43
CA VAL A 50 -2.66 9.30 2.06
C VAL A 50 -3.92 9.39 2.91
N LEU A 51 -3.76 9.60 4.21
CA LEU A 51 -4.85 9.89 5.14
C LEU A 51 -5.10 11.40 5.19
N HIS A 52 -6.32 11.84 4.91
CA HIS A 52 -6.68 13.26 4.84
C HIS A 52 -8.15 13.51 5.18
N ARG A 53 -8.55 14.80 5.24
CA ARG A 53 -9.96 15.23 5.42
C ARG A 53 -10.58 15.92 4.20
N ASP A 54 -9.86 16.00 3.09
CA ASP A 54 -10.36 16.63 1.86
C ASP A 54 -11.54 15.87 1.21
N ARG A 55 -12.76 16.39 1.42
CA ARG A 55 -14.01 15.86 0.86
C ARG A 55 -14.10 15.94 -0.67
N THR A 56 -13.20 16.68 -1.35
CA THR A 56 -13.23 16.78 -2.82
C THR A 56 -12.85 15.47 -3.52
N TRP A 57 -12.26 14.52 -2.78
CA TRP A 57 -11.97 13.15 -3.21
C TRP A 57 -13.16 12.20 -3.11
N MET A 58 -14.31 12.69 -2.67
CA MET A 58 -15.54 11.90 -2.56
C MET A 58 -16.55 12.31 -3.65
N PRO A 59 -17.53 11.45 -3.98
CA PRO A 59 -18.62 11.83 -4.88
C PRO A 59 -19.31 13.13 -4.42
N ARG A 60 -19.64 14.01 -5.37
CA ARG A 60 -20.32 15.28 -5.06
C ARG A 60 -21.63 15.08 -4.30
N THR A 61 -22.35 14.00 -4.63
CA THR A 61 -23.60 13.64 -3.96
C THR A 61 -23.31 12.76 -2.75
N ARG A 62 -23.53 13.28 -1.53
CA ARG A 62 -23.26 12.55 -0.27
C ARG A 62 -23.98 11.21 -0.15
N ARG A 63 -25.18 11.07 -0.75
CA ARG A 63 -25.92 9.79 -0.77
C ARG A 63 -25.19 8.67 -1.52
N CYS A 64 -24.26 9.02 -2.41
CA CYS A 64 -23.45 8.05 -3.16
C CYS A 64 -22.17 7.66 -2.42
N TRP A 65 -21.90 8.21 -1.23
CA TRP A 65 -20.69 7.88 -0.48
C TRP A 65 -20.78 6.44 0.01
N ALA A 66 -19.85 5.61 -0.43
CA ALA A 66 -19.66 4.25 0.04
C ALA A 66 -18.41 4.18 0.93
N SER A 67 -18.16 3.03 1.55
CA SER A 67 -16.90 2.81 2.24
C SER A 67 -15.72 2.91 1.27
N TRP A 68 -15.91 2.51 0.01
CA TRP A 68 -14.91 2.48 -1.05
C TRP A 68 -15.48 3.23 -2.25
N ASN A 69 -14.81 4.28 -2.73
CA ASN A 69 -15.31 5.14 -3.79
C ASN A 69 -14.30 5.18 -4.93
N TYR A 70 -14.72 4.70 -6.09
CA TYR A 70 -13.94 4.77 -7.33
C TYR A 70 -14.36 6.00 -8.11
N LEU A 71 -13.41 6.88 -8.40
CA LEU A 71 -13.61 8.03 -9.26
C LEU A 71 -12.83 7.81 -10.56
N SER A 72 -13.55 7.72 -11.68
CA SER A 72 -12.96 7.82 -13.01
C SER A 72 -12.99 9.29 -13.45
N ARG A 73 -11.84 9.82 -13.87
CA ARG A 73 -11.76 11.15 -14.47
C ARG A 73 -11.72 10.97 -15.98
N LYS A 74 -12.81 11.33 -16.67
CA LYS A 74 -12.83 11.37 -18.14
C LYS A 74 -11.94 12.53 -18.61
N GLY A 75 -10.82 12.24 -19.28
CA GLY A 75 -9.99 13.30 -19.88
C GLY A 75 -8.58 12.91 -20.28
N ASP A 76 -7.98 11.89 -19.67
CA ASP A 76 -6.59 11.51 -19.96
C ASP A 76 -6.60 10.21 -20.78
N GLY A 77 -6.14 10.28 -22.04
CA GLY A 77 -6.11 9.17 -23.00
C GLY A 77 -5.33 7.94 -22.52
N ASP A 78 -5.70 6.78 -23.05
CA ASP A 78 -5.15 5.44 -22.81
C ASP A 78 -4.75 5.13 -21.37
N GLY A 79 -5.79 4.94 -20.55
CA GLY A 79 -5.71 4.33 -19.22
C GLY A 79 -6.59 5.09 -18.24
N GLU A 80 -7.82 4.60 -18.02
CA GLU A 80 -8.64 5.08 -16.90
C GLU A 80 -7.89 4.84 -15.59
N LYS A 81 -7.20 5.87 -15.07
CA LYS A 81 -6.65 5.83 -13.72
C LYS A 81 -7.82 5.90 -12.75
N LEU A 82 -8.30 4.73 -12.33
CA LEU A 82 -9.28 4.60 -11.27
C LEU A 82 -8.65 5.11 -9.97
N LEU A 83 -9.20 6.19 -9.43
CA LEU A 83 -8.80 6.73 -8.15
C LEU A 83 -9.67 6.10 -7.07
N LEU A 84 -9.04 5.47 -6.09
CA LEU A 84 -9.73 4.82 -4.99
C LEU A 84 -9.58 5.65 -3.71
N THR A 85 -10.71 6.05 -3.15
CA THR A 85 -10.80 6.72 -1.85
C THR A 85 -11.67 5.91 -0.89
N TYR A 86 -11.10 5.55 0.25
CA TYR A 86 -11.80 4.91 1.36
C TYR A 86 -12.38 5.95 2.30
N TRP A 87 -13.65 5.83 2.65
CA TRP A 87 -14.24 6.56 3.75
C TRP A 87 -14.15 5.72 5.03
N MET A 88 -13.13 6.02 5.83
CA MET A 88 -12.74 5.19 6.98
C MET A 88 -13.81 5.18 8.07
N ASN A 89 -14.56 6.27 8.23
CA ASN A 89 -15.63 6.33 9.23
C ASN A 89 -16.70 5.28 8.97
N ARG A 90 -17.10 5.10 7.70
CA ARG A 90 -18.07 4.07 7.33
C ARG A 90 -17.45 2.68 7.33
N LEU A 91 -16.18 2.55 6.92
CA LEU A 91 -15.50 1.26 6.84
C LEU A 91 -15.21 0.65 8.22
N GLN A 92 -14.81 1.48 9.19
CA GLN A 92 -14.32 1.07 10.52
C GLN A 92 -15.26 1.52 11.65
N ASN A 93 -16.44 2.06 11.34
CA ASN A 93 -17.41 2.59 12.30
C ASN A 93 -16.81 3.64 13.27
N LEU A 94 -16.07 4.60 12.71
CA LEU A 94 -15.46 5.71 13.47
C LEU A 94 -16.44 6.88 13.66
N ASP A 95 -16.13 7.78 14.59
CA ASP A 95 -16.92 8.98 14.88
C ASP A 95 -17.27 9.77 13.58
N PRO A 96 -18.56 9.92 13.24
CA PRO A 96 -18.96 10.59 12.00
C PRO A 96 -18.79 12.12 12.04
N ALA A 97 -18.47 12.72 13.18
CA ALA A 97 -18.21 14.16 13.26
C ALA A 97 -16.93 14.58 12.50
N HIS A 98 -16.00 13.64 12.29
CA HIS A 98 -14.70 13.89 11.69
C HIS A 98 -14.46 12.97 10.50
N ASP A 99 -14.82 13.41 9.29
CA ASP A 99 -14.58 12.62 8.08
C ASP A 99 -13.07 12.35 7.89
N LEU A 100 -12.73 11.07 7.76
CA LEU A 100 -11.38 10.54 7.51
C LEU A 100 -11.39 9.75 6.21
N PHE A 101 -10.53 10.16 5.29
CA PHE A 101 -10.40 9.54 3.98
C PHE A 101 -8.99 8.99 3.78
N VAL A 102 -8.90 7.82 3.15
CA VAL A 102 -7.63 7.29 2.66
C VAL A 102 -7.69 7.19 1.15
N THR A 103 -6.87 7.97 0.46
CA THR A 103 -6.75 7.92 -1.01
C THR A 103 -5.49 7.17 -1.40
N LEU A 104 -5.61 6.22 -2.32
CA LEU A 104 -4.48 5.48 -2.87
C LEU A 104 -3.95 6.14 -4.14
N ASN A 105 -2.63 6.31 -4.21
CA ASN A 105 -1.89 6.86 -5.35
C ASN A 105 -2.54 8.13 -5.92
N PRO A 106 -2.77 9.17 -5.09
CA PRO A 106 -3.49 10.34 -5.53
C PRO A 106 -2.73 11.05 -6.67
N HIS A 107 -3.44 11.43 -7.72
CA HIS A 107 -2.87 12.13 -8.88
C HIS A 107 -2.52 13.60 -8.61
N GLN A 108 -3.04 14.15 -7.52
CA GLN A 108 -2.73 15.47 -6.99
C GLN A 108 -2.76 15.40 -5.46
N GLU A 109 -2.10 16.29 -4.75
CA GLU A 109 -2.10 16.23 -3.28
C GLU A 109 -3.49 16.58 -2.69
N PRO A 110 -4.05 15.73 -1.80
CA PRO A 110 -5.21 16.11 -1.00
C PRO A 110 -4.88 17.27 -0.05
N ARG A 111 -5.88 18.04 0.34
CA ARG A 111 -5.75 19.02 1.43
C ARG A 111 -5.92 18.35 2.79
N ASP A 112 -5.42 18.99 3.84
CA ASP A 112 -5.58 18.53 5.23
C ASP A 112 -5.10 17.07 5.40
N ILE A 113 -3.84 16.82 5.00
CA ILE A 113 -3.16 15.53 5.12
C ILE A 113 -2.75 15.35 6.59
N LEU A 114 -3.10 14.18 7.13
CA LEU A 114 -2.83 13.80 8.51
C LEU A 114 -1.66 12.82 8.60
N ALA A 115 -1.55 11.91 7.62
CA ALA A 115 -0.49 10.92 7.56
C ALA A 115 -0.33 10.36 6.15
N GLU A 116 0.84 9.80 5.88
CA GLU A 116 1.16 9.12 4.64
C GLU A 116 1.90 7.82 4.92
N ILE A 117 1.60 6.79 4.13
CA ILE A 117 2.24 5.49 4.21
C ILE A 117 2.63 5.07 2.80
N ALA A 118 3.93 4.82 2.60
CA ALA A 118 4.44 4.12 1.42
C ALA A 118 4.49 2.62 1.72
N TYR A 119 4.03 1.81 0.78
CA TYR A 119 4.06 0.35 0.90
C TYR A 119 4.17 -0.30 -0.47
N ASP A 120 4.77 -1.48 -0.51
CA ASP A 120 4.86 -2.27 -1.72
C ASP A 120 3.72 -3.28 -1.78
N HIS A 121 2.96 -3.30 -2.87
CA HIS A 121 1.86 -4.22 -3.06
C HIS A 121 2.29 -5.38 -3.98
N PRO A 122 2.15 -6.65 -3.54
CA PRO A 122 2.46 -7.79 -4.39
C PRO A 122 1.49 -7.82 -5.58
N GLN A 123 2.04 -8.01 -6.77
CA GLN A 123 1.27 -8.20 -7.99
C GLN A 123 0.94 -9.68 -8.16
N TYR A 124 -0.32 -9.95 -8.48
CA TYR A 124 -0.75 -11.28 -8.85
C TYR A 124 -0.37 -11.54 -10.31
N SER A 125 0.46 -12.56 -10.56
CA SER A 125 0.84 -12.99 -11.90
C SER A 125 0.72 -14.50 -12.04
N ARG A 126 0.96 -15.05 -13.23
CA ARG A 126 0.93 -16.52 -13.41
C ARG A 126 2.22 -17.18 -12.95
N GLU A 127 3.28 -16.40 -12.88
CA GLU A 127 4.63 -16.81 -12.54
C GLU A 127 4.82 -16.99 -11.02
N ALA A 128 3.94 -16.36 -10.22
CA ALA A 128 3.95 -16.36 -8.75
C ALA A 128 2.69 -17.01 -8.15
#